data_AF-A0A2V8YUQ0-F1
#
_entry.id   AF-A0A2V8YUQ0-F1
#
_cell.length_a   1.000
_cell.length_b   1.000
_cell.length_c   1.000
_cell.angle_alpha   90.00
_cell.angle_beta   90.00
_cell.angle_gamma   90.00
#
_symmetry.space_group_name_H-M   'P 1'
#
loop_
_entity.id
_entity.type
_entity.pdbx_description
1 polymer ?
#
loop_
_entity_poly.entity_id
_entity_poly.type
_entity_poly.pdbx_seq_one_letter_code
_entity_poly.pdbx_strand_id
1 'polypeptide(L)'
;MRRSNFALRVPPTLLAEARKAAESEGVALNQLITLALAEKVSAMRTEEYFEERARRADPTRVSRILARVGKGNPPVEGDELPLGFVPTKARKKEVKRKTVS
;
A
#
# COMPACT_ATOMS: atom_id res chain seq x y z
N MET A 1 -1.43 -31.64 -13.40
CA MET A 1 -0.34 -30.65 -13.17
C MET A 1 1.00 -31.36 -13.28
N ARG A 2 1.95 -30.81 -14.05
CA ARG A 2 3.32 -31.33 -14.11
C ARG A 2 3.99 -31.03 -12.75
N ARG A 3 4.57 -32.03 -12.08
CA ARG A 3 5.28 -31.81 -10.81
C ARG A 3 6.70 -31.35 -11.13
N SER A 4 7.07 -30.14 -10.70
CA SER A 4 8.47 -29.71 -10.62
C SER A 4 8.97 -29.98 -9.20
N ASN A 5 10.07 -30.72 -9.06
CA ASN A 5 10.73 -30.91 -7.77
C ASN A 5 11.97 -30.01 -7.72
N PHE A 6 12.10 -29.22 -6.65
CA PHE A 6 13.23 -28.31 -6.46
C PHE A 6 13.84 -28.55 -5.08
N ALA A 7 15.10 -29.01 -5.06
CA ALA A 7 15.82 -29.22 -3.81
C ALA A 7 16.41 -27.89 -3.32
N LEU A 8 15.82 -27.34 -2.25
CA LEU A 8 16.28 -26.11 -1.63
C LEU A 8 17.24 -26.42 -0.46
N ARG A 9 18.37 -25.71 -0.40
CA ARG A 9 19.24 -25.70 0.79
C ARG A 9 18.82 -24.56 1.70
N VAL A 10 18.44 -24.89 2.93
CA VAL A 10 17.94 -23.94 3.93
C VAL A 10 18.78 -24.07 5.20
N PRO A 11 19.21 -22.96 5.84
CA PRO A 11 19.86 -23.02 7.15
C PRO A 11 19.01 -23.80 8.17
N PRO A 12 19.62 -24.63 9.05
CA PRO A 12 18.87 -25.48 9.99
C PRO A 12 17.91 -24.71 10.90
N THR A 13 18.32 -23.52 11.36
CA THR A 13 17.51 -22.65 12.21
C THR A 13 16.26 -22.16 11.49
N LEU A 14 16.41 -21.71 10.24
CA LEU A 14 15.28 -21.26 9.42
C LEU A 14 14.35 -22.42 9.07
N LEU A 15 14.89 -23.61 8.81
CA LEU A 15 14.08 -24.80 8.58
C LEU A 15 13.26 -25.18 9.83
N ALA A 16 13.83 -25.05 11.02
CA ALA A 16 13.12 -25.31 12.27
C ALA A 16 11.95 -24.33 12.48
N GLU A 17 12.16 -23.03 12.24
CA GLU A 17 11.10 -22.03 12.34
C GLU A 17 10.00 -22.23 11.29
N ALA A 18 10.38 -22.55 10.05
CA ALA A 18 9.39 -22.85 9.01
C ALA A 18 8.55 -24.09 9.34
N ARG A 19 9.11 -25.09 10.03
CA ARG A 19 8.35 -26.26 10.52
C ARG A 19 7.35 -25.88 11.60
N LYS A 20 7.76 -25.09 12.60
CA LYS A 20 6.85 -24.59 13.65
C LYS A 20 5.70 -23.77 13.05
N ALA A 21 6.01 -22.93 12.07
CA ALA A 21 5.00 -22.16 11.36
C ALA A 21 4.01 -23.08 10.61
N ALA A 22 4.53 -24.08 9.89
CA ALA A 22 3.68 -25.04 9.16
C ALA A 22 2.78 -25.85 10.11
N GLU A 23 3.31 -26.28 11.25
CA GLU A 23 2.57 -26.96 12.30
C GLU A 23 1.46 -26.08 12.90
N SER A 24 1.78 -24.81 13.19
CA SER A 24 0.82 -23.84 13.73
C SER A 24 -0.33 -23.55 12.75
N GLU A 25 -0.02 -23.52 11.46
CA GLU A 25 -0.99 -23.34 10.36
C GLU A 25 -1.71 -24.66 9.98
N GLY A 26 -1.28 -25.81 10.53
CA GLY A 26 -1.87 -27.11 10.22
C GLY A 26 -1.64 -27.58 8.77
N VAL A 27 -0.58 -27.13 8.11
CA VAL A 27 -0.28 -27.44 6.70
C VAL A 27 1.05 -28.18 6.55
N ALA A 28 1.24 -28.86 5.42
CA ALA A 28 2.54 -29.45 5.12
C ALA A 28 3.59 -28.36 4.84
N LEU A 29 4.84 -28.57 5.28
CA LEU A 29 5.93 -27.63 5.07
C LEU A 29 6.09 -27.17 3.61
N ASN A 30 5.98 -28.09 2.64
CA ASN A 30 6.06 -27.73 1.23
C ASN A 30 4.90 -26.83 0.76
N GLN A 31 3.71 -26.98 1.34
CA GLN A 31 2.57 -26.11 1.04
C GLN A 31 2.83 -24.72 1.60
N LEU A 32 3.29 -24.63 2.86
CA LEU A 32 3.70 -23.36 3.47
C LEU A 32 4.75 -22.65 2.60
N ILE A 33 5.81 -23.34 2.21
CA ILE A 33 6.87 -22.77 1.37
C ILE A 33 6.32 -22.28 0.03
N THR A 34 5.43 -23.04 -0.60
CA THR A 34 4.82 -22.66 -1.88
C THR A 34 3.97 -21.40 -1.75
N LEU A 35 3.16 -21.31 -0.70
CA LEU A 35 2.33 -20.14 -0.41
C LEU A 35 3.19 -18.91 -0.11
N ALA A 36 4.20 -19.05 0.76
CA ALA A 36 5.14 -17.98 1.07
C ALA A 36 5.88 -17.47 -0.17
N LEU A 37 6.25 -18.37 -1.10
CA LEU A 37 6.88 -18.00 -2.36
C LEU A 37 5.92 -17.19 -3.25
N ALA A 38 4.67 -17.65 -3.36
CA ALA A 38 3.64 -16.96 -4.13
C ALA A 38 3.36 -15.56 -3.56
N GLU A 39 3.28 -15.45 -2.24
CA GLU A 39 3.11 -14.18 -1.54
C GLU A 39 4.28 -13.23 -1.80
N LYS A 40 5.53 -13.70 -1.64
CA LYS A 40 6.73 -12.89 -1.89
C LYS A 40 6.78 -12.39 -3.33
N VAL A 41 6.48 -13.25 -4.31
CA VAL A 41 6.42 -12.87 -5.73
C VAL A 41 5.31 -11.86 -5.98
N SER A 42 4.14 -12.03 -5.37
CA SER A 42 3.02 -11.09 -5.48
C SER A 42 3.38 -9.72 -4.91
N ALA A 43 4.02 -9.68 -3.74
CA ALA A 43 4.48 -8.45 -3.11
C ALA A 43 5.48 -7.70 -3.99
N MET A 44 6.50 -8.40 -4.52
CA MET A 44 7.51 -7.80 -5.41
C MET A 44 6.89 -7.23 -6.68
N ARG A 45 5.98 -7.96 -7.33
CA ARG A 45 5.28 -7.47 -8.54
C ARG A 45 4.38 -6.29 -8.26
N THR A 46 3.76 -6.25 -7.08
CA THR A 46 2.90 -5.14 -6.67
C THR A 46 3.71 -3.87 -6.47
N GLU A 47 4.89 -3.98 -5.85
CA GLU A 47 5.86 -2.90 -5.71
C GLU A 47 6.29 -2.35 -7.09
N GLU A 48 6.76 -3.23 -7.98
CA GLU A 48 7.14 -2.86 -9.36
C GLU A 48 6.00 -2.15 -10.11
N TYR A 49 4.77 -2.66 -10.00
CA TYR A 49 3.59 -2.06 -10.60
C TYR A 49 3.35 -0.62 -10.12
N PHE A 50 3.43 -0.38 -8.82
CA PHE A 50 3.24 0.96 -8.26
C PHE A 50 4.34 1.92 -8.66
N GLU A 51 5.59 1.48 -8.71
CA GLU A 51 6.71 2.28 -9.19
C GLU A 51 6.53 2.69 -10.65
N GLU A 52 6.19 1.75 -11.52
CA GLU A 52 5.91 2.01 -12.93
C GLU A 52 4.74 2.97 -13.13
N ARG A 53 3.70 2.83 -12.31
CA ARG A 53 2.53 3.71 -12.36
C ARG A 53 2.88 5.10 -11.85
N ALA A 54 3.68 5.20 -10.79
CA ALA A 54 4.14 6.46 -10.24
C ALA A 54 5.01 7.24 -11.24
N ARG A 55 5.93 6.55 -11.96
CA ARG A 55 6.73 7.16 -13.04
C ARG A 55 5.89 7.79 -14.15
N ARG A 56 4.71 7.22 -14.42
CA ARG A 56 3.77 7.71 -15.44
C ARG A 56 2.75 8.72 -14.91
N ALA A 57 2.71 8.95 -13.60
CA ALA A 57 1.73 9.83 -12.99
C ALA A 57 2.12 11.30 -13.19
N ASP A 58 1.12 12.16 -13.41
CA ASP A 58 1.26 13.61 -13.36
C ASP A 58 0.43 14.14 -12.16
N PRO A 59 1.07 14.38 -11.00
CA PRO A 59 0.39 14.89 -9.81
C PRO A 59 -0.30 16.24 -10.04
N THR A 60 0.22 17.06 -10.95
CA THR A 60 -0.35 18.37 -11.28
C THR A 60 -1.64 18.21 -12.10
N ARG A 61 -1.66 17.27 -13.05
CA ARG A 61 -2.88 16.91 -13.78
C ARG A 61 -3.93 16.32 -12.87
N VAL A 62 -3.55 15.42 -11.96
CA VAL A 62 -4.46 14.85 -10.96
C VAL A 62 -5.05 15.96 -10.09
N SER A 63 -4.22 16.85 -9.56
CA SER A 63 -4.68 17.98 -8.73
C SER A 63 -5.67 18.89 -9.47
N ARG A 64 -5.45 19.16 -10.77
CA ARG A 64 -6.37 19.93 -11.62
C ARG A 64 -7.69 19.22 -11.89
N ILE A 65 -7.69 17.89 -11.97
CA ILE A 65 -8.92 17.10 -12.09
C ILE A 65 -9.67 17.14 -10.77
N LEU A 66 -9.01 16.82 -9.65
CA LEU A 66 -9.61 16.80 -8.31
C LEU A 66 -10.21 18.15 -7.91
N ALA A 67 -9.58 19.27 -8.27
CA ALA A 67 -10.12 20.61 -8.01
C ALA A 67 -11.44 20.93 -8.73
N ARG A 68 -11.80 20.13 -9.74
CA ARG A 68 -13.07 20.28 -10.49
C ARG A 68 -14.14 19.31 -9.99
N VAL A 69 -13.76 18.19 -9.38
CA VAL A 69 -14.71 17.19 -8.86
C VAL A 69 -15.54 17.80 -7.74
N GLY A 70 -16.86 17.60 -7.77
CA GLY A 70 -17.78 18.08 -6.73
C GLY A 70 -17.93 19.60 -6.66
N LYS A 71 -17.36 20.37 -7.60
CA LYS A 71 -17.49 21.82 -7.60
C LYS A 71 -18.95 22.22 -7.80
N GLY A 72 -19.53 22.88 -6.79
CA GLY A 72 -20.90 23.38 -6.81
C GLY A 72 -21.95 22.41 -6.27
N ASN A 73 -21.57 21.18 -5.94
CA ASN A 73 -22.45 20.23 -5.27
C ASN A 73 -22.17 20.22 -3.76
N PRO A 74 -23.21 20.16 -2.90
CA PRO A 74 -23.00 19.90 -1.49
C PRO A 74 -22.36 18.52 -1.29
N PRO A 75 -21.64 18.29 -0.18
CA PRO A 75 -21.23 16.94 0.22
C PRO A 75 -22.44 16.00 0.31
N VAL A 76 -22.21 14.71 0.12
CA VAL A 76 -23.20 13.68 0.44
C VAL A 76 -23.44 13.71 1.95
N GLU A 77 -24.67 13.41 2.39
CA GLU A 77 -25.00 13.34 3.82
C GLU A 77 -24.06 12.36 4.54
N GLY A 78 -23.40 12.84 5.59
CA GLY A 78 -22.39 12.09 6.34
C GLY A 78 -20.94 12.29 5.88
N ASP A 79 -20.72 12.87 4.69
CA ASP A 79 -19.40 13.26 4.17
C ASP A 79 -19.05 14.73 4.45
N GLU A 80 -19.80 15.40 5.34
CA GLU A 80 -19.51 16.78 5.72
C GLU A 80 -18.18 16.89 6.47
N LEU A 81 -17.49 18.00 6.25
CA LEU A 81 -16.29 18.29 7.03
C LEU A 81 -16.68 18.53 8.50
N PRO A 82 -15.91 18.00 9.47
CA PRO A 82 -16.16 18.25 10.88
C PRO A 82 -16.06 19.74 11.22
N LEU A 83 -16.87 20.17 12.18
CA LEU A 83 -16.87 21.55 12.68
C LEU A 83 -15.46 21.95 13.14
N GLY A 84 -14.93 23.05 12.61
CA GLY A 84 -13.57 23.53 12.92
C GLY A 84 -12.46 22.98 12.01
N PHE A 85 -12.79 22.25 10.94
CA PHE A 85 -11.79 21.81 9.96
C PHE A 85 -11.12 23.01 9.26
N VAL A 86 -9.82 23.20 9.51
CA VAL A 86 -9.00 24.20 8.83
C VAL A 86 -8.21 23.54 7.70
N PRO A 87 -8.54 23.76 6.41
CA PRO A 87 -7.80 23.17 5.31
C PRO A 87 -6.33 23.62 5.36
N THR A 88 -5.39 22.68 5.17
CA THR A 88 -3.93 22.87 5.30
C THR A 88 -3.36 23.97 4.39
N LYS A 89 -4.01 24.27 3.25
CA LYS A 89 -3.63 25.39 2.38
C LYS A 89 -3.90 26.77 3.00
N ALA A 90 -4.90 26.89 3.88
CA ALA A 90 -5.20 28.13 4.60
C ALA A 90 -4.18 28.38 5.73
N ARG A 91 -3.79 27.34 6.49
CA ARG A 91 -2.75 27.42 7.54
C ARG A 91 -1.44 28.00 7.02
N LYS A 92 -0.95 27.57 5.84
CA LYS A 92 0.30 28.09 5.26
C LYS A 92 0.22 29.58 4.87
N LYS A 93 -0.94 30.07 4.44
CA LYS A 93 -1.13 31.51 4.11
C LYS A 93 -1.25 32.37 5.36
N GLU A 94 -1.90 31.86 6.39
CA GLU A 94 -2.15 32.58 7.64
C GLU A 94 -0.88 32.71 8.50
N VAL A 95 -0.06 31.64 8.58
CA VAL A 95 1.26 31.68 9.23
C VAL A 95 2.19 32.69 8.55
N LYS A 96 2.16 32.77 7.22
CA LYS A 96 2.98 33.72 6.44
C LYS A 96 2.52 35.18 6.56
N ARG A 97 1.25 35.43 6.93
CA ARG A 97 0.74 36.78 7.22
C ARG A 97 1.10 37.25 8.62
N LYS A 98 1.18 36.35 9.61
CA LYS A 98 1.55 36.68 11.01
C LYS A 98 3.06 36.87 11.24
N THR A 99 3.93 36.42 10.33
CA THR A 99 5.40 36.57 10.43
C THR A 99 5.93 37.82 9.73
N VAL A 100 5.07 38.59 9.06
CA VAL A 100 5.41 39.82 8.30
C VAL A 100 4.72 41.04 8.92
N SER A 101 4.31 40.97 10.18
CA SER A 101 3.88 42.10 11.01
C SER A 101 4.73 42.18 12.26
#